data_AF-A0A7W9GRL9-F1
#
_entry.id   AF-A0A7W9GRL9-F1
#
_cell.length_a   1.000
_cell.length_b   1.000
_cell.length_c   1.000
_cell.angle_alpha   90.00
_cell.angle_beta   90.00
_cell.angle_gamma   90.00
#
_symmetry.space_group_name_H-M   'P 1'
#
loop_
_entity.id
_entity.type
_entity.pdbx_description
1 polymer ?
#
loop_
_entity_poly.entity_id
_entity_poly.type
_entity_poly.pdbx_seq_one_letter_code
_entity_poly.pdbx_strand_id
1 'polypeptide(L)'
;MRILLSASVPGTDSVDVLDRLRRAGHTVYTCRGGARCALALGGACPLADHMVDVVVHVRARPEPPVDQDRPFLCAVVAEVPTVLCGYPSVEGPWSRADAHCSPAGVVDAVEKAVRPTSPTAHKRVREAIADVLRPHGLSSPRRVEITMDHDVVNVSLTFDRRVPVIVREQLRPAVRTALATLSPYWAYARVLITEDVPTPAG
;
A
#
# COMPACT_ATOMS: atom_id res chain seq x y z
N MET A 1 13.72 2.44 -6.91
CA MET A 1 12.68 1.42 -6.65
C MET A 1 12.37 0.65 -7.92
N ARG A 2 11.80 -0.56 -7.77
CA ARG A 2 11.33 -1.47 -8.81
C ARG A 2 9.85 -1.19 -9.07
N ILE A 3 9.51 -0.83 -10.30
CA ILE A 3 8.15 -0.41 -10.67
C ILE A 3 7.62 -1.34 -11.75
N LEU A 4 6.41 -1.88 -11.57
CA LEU A 4 5.66 -2.48 -12.66
C LEU A 4 4.79 -1.39 -13.30
N LEU A 5 5.08 -1.07 -14.56
CA LEU A 5 4.25 -0.20 -15.39
C LEU A 5 3.32 -1.04 -16.27
N SER A 6 2.03 -0.76 -16.18
CA SER A 6 0.98 -1.33 -17.03
C SER A 6 0.10 -0.24 -17.61
N ALA A 7 -0.57 -0.51 -18.74
CA ALA A 7 -1.51 0.41 -19.35
C ALA A 7 -2.68 -0.35 -19.97
N SER A 8 -3.90 0.20 -19.89
CA SER A 8 -5.08 -0.40 -20.53
C SER A 8 -4.94 -0.38 -22.06
N VAL A 9 -4.35 0.69 -22.60
CA VAL A 9 -4.03 0.85 -24.03
C VAL A 9 -2.62 1.43 -24.16
N PRO A 10 -1.72 0.81 -24.95
CA PRO A 10 -0.41 1.40 -25.24
C PRO A 10 -0.60 2.74 -25.96
N GLY A 11 0.01 3.80 -25.43
CA GLY A 11 -0.15 5.15 -25.99
C GLY A 11 0.88 6.14 -25.45
N THR A 12 0.82 7.38 -25.93
CA THR A 12 1.78 8.45 -25.62
C THR A 12 1.95 8.65 -24.11
N ASP A 13 0.86 8.61 -23.35
CA ASP A 13 0.88 8.76 -21.89
C ASP A 13 1.70 7.67 -21.19
N SER A 14 1.56 6.42 -21.64
CA SER A 14 2.33 5.30 -21.06
C SER A 14 3.82 5.39 -21.37
N VAL A 15 4.19 5.98 -22.52
CA VAL A 15 5.58 6.24 -22.90
C VAL A 15 6.15 7.40 -22.09
N ASP A 16 5.41 8.51 -21.95
CA ASP A 16 5.85 9.65 -21.12
C ASP A 16 6.04 9.23 -19.65
N VAL A 17 5.10 8.45 -19.09
CA VAL A 17 5.23 7.87 -17.75
C VAL A 17 6.48 7.00 -17.63
N LEU A 18 6.72 6.11 -18.59
CA LEU A 18 7.92 5.25 -18.59
C LEU A 18 9.20 6.08 -18.56
N ASP A 19 9.30 7.10 -19.41
CA ASP A 19 10.49 7.94 -19.53
C ASP A 19 10.71 8.80 -18.28
N ARG A 20 9.65 9.30 -17.66
CA ARG A 20 9.74 10.06 -16.40
C ARG A 20 10.24 9.19 -15.26
N LEU A 21 9.67 8.00 -15.09
CA LEU A 21 10.07 7.07 -14.03
C LEU A 21 11.53 6.61 -14.20
N ARG A 22 11.97 6.37 -15.44
CA ARG A 22 13.38 6.04 -15.73
C ARG A 22 14.31 7.21 -15.44
N ARG A 23 13.95 8.44 -15.83
CA ARG A 23 14.73 9.65 -15.53
C ARG A 23 14.84 9.93 -14.04
N ALA A 24 13.83 9.55 -13.25
CA ALA A 24 13.88 9.58 -11.79
C ALA A 24 14.74 8.44 -11.17
N GLY A 25 15.42 7.63 -11.98
CA GLY A 25 16.32 6.58 -11.52
C GLY A 25 15.62 5.30 -11.07
N HIS A 26 14.34 5.09 -11.43
CA HIS A 26 13.62 3.87 -11.09
C HIS A 26 13.90 2.75 -12.09
N THR A 27 13.90 1.50 -11.60
CA THR A 27 13.94 0.30 -12.45
C THR A 27 12.51 -0.03 -12.85
N VAL A 28 12.16 0.15 -14.13
CA VAL A 28 10.80 -0.01 -14.62
C VAL A 28 10.66 -1.28 -15.46
N TYR A 29 9.82 -2.20 -15.00
CA TYR A 29 9.36 -3.37 -15.74
C TYR A 29 8.06 -3.00 -16.45
N THR A 30 7.97 -3.25 -17.75
CA THR A 30 6.76 -2.95 -18.51
C THR A 30 5.95 -4.21 -18.77
N CYS A 31 4.64 -4.07 -18.72
CA CYS A 31 3.71 -5.12 -19.07
C CYS A 31 2.58 -4.56 -19.91
N ARG A 32 2.26 -5.23 -21.02
CA ARG A 32 1.17 -4.85 -21.94
C ARG A 32 -0.23 -5.19 -21.42
N GLY A 33 -0.38 -5.59 -20.16
CA GLY A 33 -1.65 -6.01 -19.55
C GLY A 33 -2.05 -7.46 -19.88
N GLY A 34 -3.17 -7.91 -19.33
CA GLY A 34 -3.76 -9.21 -19.62
C GLY A 34 -3.11 -10.40 -18.90
N ALA A 35 -3.62 -11.60 -19.19
CA ALA A 35 -3.14 -12.86 -18.61
C ALA A 35 -1.69 -13.23 -18.99
N ARG A 36 -1.10 -12.53 -19.98
CA ARG A 36 0.28 -12.73 -20.46
C ARG A 36 1.28 -11.75 -19.84
N CYS A 37 0.86 -10.93 -18.89
CA CYS A 37 1.81 -10.24 -18.03
C CYS A 37 2.68 -11.31 -17.36
N ALA A 38 4.00 -11.30 -17.55
CA ALA A 38 4.89 -12.31 -16.94
C ALA A 38 4.81 -12.32 -15.41
N LEU A 39 4.32 -11.22 -14.83
CA LEU A 39 3.94 -11.06 -13.43
C LEU A 39 2.42 -11.30 -13.21
N ALA A 40 1.80 -12.19 -13.99
CA ALA A 40 0.44 -12.74 -13.84
C ALA A 40 0.34 -14.24 -14.26
N LEU A 41 1.45 -14.99 -14.17
CA LEU A 41 1.50 -16.40 -14.58
C LEU A 41 0.67 -17.32 -13.66
N GLY A 42 -0.18 -18.16 -14.25
CA GLY A 42 -0.84 -19.28 -13.56
C GLY A 42 -2.19 -19.01 -12.89
N GLY A 43 -2.79 -17.82 -13.09
CA GLY A 43 -4.09 -17.48 -12.48
C GLY A 43 -4.02 -17.09 -11.00
N ALA A 44 -2.89 -17.35 -10.33
CA ALA A 44 -2.49 -16.66 -9.10
C ALA A 44 -1.91 -15.29 -9.45
N CYS A 45 -1.97 -14.34 -8.52
CA CYS A 45 -1.35 -13.01 -8.66
C CYS A 45 0.12 -13.09 -8.22
N PRO A 46 1.12 -13.18 -9.11
CA PRO A 46 2.52 -13.41 -8.78
C PRO A 46 3.25 -12.11 -8.39
N LEU A 47 2.50 -11.05 -8.06
CA LEU A 47 3.04 -9.91 -7.32
C LEU A 47 3.23 -10.24 -5.83
N ALA A 48 2.75 -11.41 -5.37
CA ALA A 48 2.95 -11.90 -4.01
C ALA A 48 4.43 -12.08 -3.62
N ASP A 49 5.32 -12.34 -4.58
CA ASP A 49 6.76 -12.57 -4.32
C ASP A 49 7.59 -11.27 -4.21
N HIS A 50 6.96 -10.12 -3.95
CA HIS A 50 7.63 -8.83 -3.73
C HIS A 50 8.64 -8.42 -4.83
N MET A 51 8.37 -8.80 -6.08
CA MET A 51 9.26 -8.49 -7.20
C MET A 51 9.28 -7.00 -7.57
N VAL A 52 8.27 -6.23 -7.13
CA VAL A 52 8.16 -4.79 -7.36
C VAL A 52 7.73 -4.08 -6.08
N ASP A 53 8.13 -2.82 -5.96
CA ASP A 53 7.85 -1.98 -4.80
C ASP A 53 6.55 -1.17 -4.99
N VAL A 54 6.16 -0.91 -6.25
CA VAL A 54 4.95 -0.17 -6.63
C VAL A 54 4.48 -0.59 -8.02
N VAL A 55 3.16 -0.54 -8.23
CA VAL A 55 2.53 -0.78 -9.53
C VAL A 55 1.92 0.53 -10.03
N VAL A 56 2.35 0.97 -11.21
CA VAL A 56 1.79 2.13 -11.91
C VAL A 56 0.91 1.61 -13.03
N HIS A 57 -0.35 2.03 -13.04
CA HIS A 57 -1.30 1.71 -14.09
C HIS A 57 -1.77 2.98 -14.80
N VAL A 58 -1.64 3.02 -16.12
CA VAL A 58 -2.01 4.18 -16.94
C VAL A 58 -3.30 3.89 -17.71
N ARG A 59 -4.31 4.73 -17.50
CA ARG A 59 -5.61 4.64 -18.18
C ARG A 59 -5.88 5.86 -19.03
N ALA A 60 -6.13 5.62 -20.32
CA ALA A 60 -6.49 6.67 -21.25
C ALA A 60 -7.95 7.17 -21.07
N ARG A 61 -8.84 6.35 -20.48
CA ARG A 61 -10.28 6.66 -20.33
C ARG A 61 -10.88 6.04 -19.05
N PRO A 62 -11.96 6.63 -18.50
CA PRO A 62 -12.67 6.11 -17.33
C PRO A 62 -13.66 4.99 -17.70
N GLU A 63 -13.21 3.99 -18.46
CA GLU A 63 -14.05 2.86 -18.88
C GLU A 63 -14.11 1.77 -17.77
N PRO A 64 -15.05 0.81 -17.83
CA PRO A 64 -15.05 -0.35 -16.93
C PRO A 64 -13.72 -1.13 -16.97
N PRO A 65 -13.42 -1.96 -15.95
CA PRO A 65 -12.23 -2.80 -15.97
C PRO A 65 -12.23 -3.76 -17.16
N VAL A 66 -11.10 -3.82 -17.86
CA VAL A 66 -10.85 -4.77 -18.96
C VAL A 66 -9.73 -5.74 -18.58
N ASP A 67 -9.53 -6.79 -19.36
CA ASP A 67 -8.48 -7.79 -19.10
C ASP A 67 -7.08 -7.17 -18.99
N GLN A 68 -6.83 -6.07 -19.71
CA GLN A 68 -5.57 -5.32 -19.66
C GLN A 68 -5.30 -4.71 -18.28
N ASP A 69 -6.33 -4.52 -17.46
CA ASP A 69 -6.23 -3.94 -16.12
C ASP A 69 -5.94 -4.96 -15.02
N ARG A 70 -5.89 -6.27 -15.36
CA ARG A 70 -5.57 -7.34 -14.42
C ARG A 70 -4.30 -7.11 -13.58
N PRO A 71 -3.20 -6.53 -14.09
CA PRO A 71 -2.04 -6.22 -13.26
C PRO A 71 -2.35 -5.26 -12.10
N PHE A 72 -3.20 -4.25 -12.32
CA PHE A 72 -3.62 -3.33 -11.26
C PHE A 72 -4.49 -4.05 -10.23
N LEU A 73 -5.48 -4.84 -10.69
CA LEU A 73 -6.35 -5.60 -9.78
C LEU A 73 -5.57 -6.63 -8.95
N CYS A 74 -4.59 -7.29 -9.57
CA CYS A 74 -3.66 -8.18 -8.91
C CYS A 74 -2.86 -7.43 -7.82
N ALA A 75 -2.30 -6.26 -8.15
CA ALA A 75 -1.56 -5.45 -7.19
C ALA A 75 -2.40 -5.06 -5.95
N VAL A 76 -3.66 -4.68 -6.18
CA VAL A 76 -4.61 -4.37 -5.10
C VAL A 76 -4.86 -5.59 -4.19
N VAL A 77 -4.99 -6.79 -4.78
CA VAL A 77 -5.21 -8.03 -4.01
C VAL A 77 -3.96 -8.46 -3.26
N ALA A 78 -2.78 -8.32 -3.87
CA ALA A 78 -1.48 -8.61 -3.26
C ALA A 78 -1.04 -7.52 -2.27
N GLU A 79 -1.79 -6.42 -2.16
CA GLU A 79 -1.48 -5.25 -1.32
C GLU A 79 -0.10 -4.67 -1.64
N VAL A 80 0.22 -4.63 -2.93
CA VAL A 80 1.34 -3.86 -3.43
C VAL A 80 0.87 -2.42 -3.59
N PRO A 81 1.65 -1.41 -3.17
CA PRO A 81 1.31 -0.02 -3.41
C PRO A 81 0.96 0.25 -4.88
N THR A 82 -0.13 0.95 -5.11
CA THR A 82 -0.68 1.19 -6.46
C THR A 82 -0.83 2.66 -6.78
N VAL A 83 -0.48 3.03 -8.01
CA VAL A 83 -0.61 4.36 -8.56
C VAL A 83 -1.44 4.27 -9.83
N LEU A 84 -2.50 5.08 -9.92
CA LEU A 84 -3.38 5.13 -11.07
C LEU A 84 -3.24 6.49 -11.78
N CYS A 85 -2.61 6.48 -12.96
CA CYS A 85 -2.41 7.67 -13.77
C CYS A 85 -3.41 7.76 -14.94
N GLY A 86 -3.78 8.99 -15.31
CA GLY A 86 -4.63 9.31 -16.46
C GLY A 86 -6.02 9.78 -16.03
N TYR A 87 -7.07 9.21 -16.60
CA TYR A 87 -8.46 9.57 -16.32
C TYR A 87 -9.16 8.49 -15.47
N PRO A 88 -8.85 8.36 -14.18
CA PRO A 88 -9.49 7.36 -13.34
C PRO A 88 -10.97 7.69 -13.14
N SER A 89 -11.84 6.68 -13.25
CA SER A 89 -13.12 6.75 -12.56
C SER A 89 -12.86 6.70 -11.06
N VAL A 90 -13.57 7.52 -10.27
CA VAL A 90 -13.46 7.55 -8.81
C VAL A 90 -14.18 6.38 -8.13
N GLU A 91 -14.83 5.52 -8.91
CA GLU A 91 -15.64 4.40 -8.43
C GLU A 91 -15.00 3.04 -8.75
N GLY A 92 -15.42 2.02 -8.01
CA GLY A 92 -14.99 0.64 -8.23
C GLY A 92 -13.54 0.39 -7.79
N PRO A 93 -12.83 -0.56 -8.43
CA PRO A 93 -11.51 -1.00 -7.96
C PRO A 93 -10.45 0.10 -7.99
N TRP A 94 -10.65 1.14 -8.81
CA TRP A 94 -9.74 2.28 -8.96
C TRP A 94 -9.59 3.11 -7.70
N SER A 95 -10.66 3.20 -6.89
CA SER A 95 -10.67 3.90 -5.60
C SER A 95 -9.69 3.30 -4.57
N ARG A 96 -9.18 2.09 -4.84
CA ARG A 96 -8.21 1.40 -3.98
C ARG A 96 -6.76 1.79 -4.29
N ALA A 97 -6.52 2.65 -5.28
CA ALA A 97 -5.19 3.16 -5.56
C ALA A 97 -4.67 3.99 -4.37
N ASP A 98 -3.39 3.82 -4.03
CA ASP A 98 -2.74 4.64 -3.00
C ASP A 98 -2.55 6.09 -3.45
N ALA A 99 -2.40 6.31 -4.76
CA ALA A 99 -2.34 7.62 -5.37
C ALA A 99 -2.95 7.67 -6.77
N HIS A 100 -3.52 8.83 -7.10
CA HIS A 100 -3.98 9.17 -8.44
C HIS A 100 -3.09 10.26 -9.03
N CYS A 101 -2.87 10.24 -10.35
CA CYS A 101 -1.97 11.16 -11.03
C CYS A 101 -2.43 11.49 -12.45
N SER A 102 -1.96 12.63 -12.96
CA SER A 102 -1.74 12.79 -14.40
C SER A 102 -0.40 12.16 -14.79
N PRO A 103 -0.16 11.83 -16.08
CA PRO A 103 1.14 11.34 -16.55
C PRO A 103 2.32 12.20 -16.09
N ALA A 104 2.15 13.53 -16.04
CA ALA A 104 3.18 14.47 -15.63
C ALA A 104 3.57 14.35 -14.15
N GLY A 105 2.62 14.00 -13.27
CA GLY A 105 2.81 13.90 -11.82
C GLY A 105 3.11 12.49 -11.31
N VAL A 106 3.53 11.57 -12.18
CA VAL A 106 3.68 10.16 -11.81
C VAL A 106 4.78 9.91 -10.77
N VAL A 107 5.86 10.70 -10.78
CA VAL A 107 6.98 10.53 -9.83
C VAL A 107 6.52 10.85 -8.41
N ASP A 108 5.89 12.01 -8.21
CA ASP A 108 5.35 12.41 -6.90
C ASP A 108 4.28 11.43 -6.39
N ALA A 109 3.44 10.91 -7.30
CA ALA A 109 2.41 9.94 -6.95
C ALA A 109 3.00 8.59 -6.52
N VAL A 110 4.07 8.15 -7.20
CA VAL A 110 4.85 6.97 -6.81
C VAL A 110 5.47 7.17 -5.43
N GLU A 111 6.12 8.30 -5.18
CA GLU A 111 6.69 8.62 -3.87
C GLU A 111 5.62 8.63 -2.78
N LYS A 112 4.43 9.18 -3.07
CA LYS A 112 3.30 9.19 -2.14
C LYS A 112 2.77 7.79 -1.84
N ALA A 113 2.65 6.93 -2.85
CA ALA A 113 2.11 5.58 -2.70
C ALA A 113 2.97 4.70 -1.80
N VAL A 114 4.29 4.92 -1.79
CA VAL A 114 5.25 4.16 -0.96
C VAL A 114 5.57 4.82 0.37
N ARG A 115 4.81 5.84 0.80
CA ARG A 115 5.00 6.44 2.14
C ARG A 115 4.45 5.50 3.23
N PRO A 116 4.97 5.59 4.47
CA PRO A 116 4.42 4.86 5.61
C PRO A 116 2.94 5.18 5.87
N THR A 117 2.47 6.35 5.42
CA THR A 117 1.10 6.82 5.57
C THR A 117 0.18 6.43 4.43
N SER A 118 0.60 5.53 3.53
CA SER A 118 -0.21 5.12 2.40
C SER A 118 -1.42 4.26 2.83
N PRO A 119 -2.51 4.24 2.06
CA PRO A 119 -3.65 3.34 2.30
C PRO A 119 -3.24 1.88 2.49
N THR A 120 -2.31 1.38 1.67
CA THR A 120 -1.76 0.02 1.75
C THR A 120 -1.05 -0.21 3.08
N ALA A 121 -0.19 0.71 3.53
CA ALA A 121 0.48 0.59 4.83
C ALA A 121 -0.53 0.59 5.99
N HIS A 122 -1.52 1.46 5.95
CA HIS A 122 -2.60 1.48 6.95
C HIS A 122 -3.41 0.18 6.97
N LYS A 123 -3.72 -0.40 5.81
CA LYS A 123 -4.43 -1.66 5.70
C LYS A 123 -3.65 -2.81 6.35
N ARG A 124 -2.37 -2.97 5.99
CA ARG A 124 -1.50 -4.01 6.56
C ARG A 124 -1.35 -3.89 8.07
N VAL A 125 -1.16 -2.67 8.58
CA VAL A 125 -1.08 -2.43 10.02
C VAL A 125 -2.39 -2.82 10.72
N ARG A 126 -3.55 -2.45 10.16
CA ARG A 126 -4.86 -2.82 10.74
C ARG A 126 -5.10 -4.32 10.74
N GLU A 127 -4.74 -5.02 9.68
CA GLU A 127 -4.88 -6.48 9.58
C GLU A 127 -3.97 -7.18 10.59
N ALA A 128 -2.70 -6.79 10.68
CA ALA A 128 -1.78 -7.32 11.67
C ALA A 128 -2.24 -7.09 13.12
N ILE A 129 -2.80 -5.91 13.40
CA ILE A 129 -3.41 -5.61 14.70
C ILE A 129 -4.60 -6.54 14.94
N ALA A 130 -5.51 -6.68 13.98
CA ALA A 130 -6.70 -7.52 14.11
C ALA A 130 -6.33 -8.99 14.36
N ASP A 131 -5.29 -9.49 13.71
CA ASP A 131 -4.81 -10.87 13.89
C ASP A 131 -4.21 -11.10 15.28
N VAL A 132 -3.56 -10.09 15.87
CA VAL A 132 -3.12 -10.16 17.27
C VAL A 132 -4.31 -10.08 18.23
N LEU A 133 -5.30 -9.22 17.98
CA LEU A 133 -6.39 -8.97 18.93
C LEU A 133 -7.47 -10.06 18.93
N ARG A 134 -7.76 -10.66 17.77
CA ARG A 134 -8.86 -11.61 17.57
C ARG A 134 -8.78 -12.83 18.51
N PRO A 135 -7.62 -13.50 18.72
CA PRO A 135 -7.50 -14.62 19.65
C PRO A 135 -7.79 -14.25 21.11
N HIS A 136 -7.64 -12.97 21.48
CA HIS A 136 -7.87 -12.47 22.84
C HIS A 136 -9.27 -11.87 23.03
N GLY A 137 -10.14 -11.94 22.02
CA GLY A 137 -11.49 -11.36 22.07
C GLY A 137 -11.50 -9.83 22.23
N LEU A 138 -10.41 -9.16 21.85
CA LEU A 138 -10.27 -7.71 22.00
C LEU A 138 -10.76 -6.96 20.75
N SER A 139 -11.34 -5.78 20.98
CA SER A 139 -11.75 -4.88 19.91
C SER A 139 -10.55 -4.15 19.30
N SER A 140 -10.66 -3.83 18.00
CA SER A 140 -9.70 -2.97 17.30
C SER A 140 -9.47 -1.64 18.04
N PRO A 141 -8.27 -1.04 17.92
CA PRO A 141 -8.02 0.29 18.45
C PRO A 141 -8.97 1.32 17.83
N ARG A 142 -9.38 2.30 18.63
CA ARG A 142 -10.22 3.42 18.20
C ARG A 142 -9.52 4.26 17.14
N ARG A 143 -8.20 4.43 17.27
CA ARG A 143 -7.38 5.18 16.33
C ARG A 143 -6.08 4.45 16.05
N VAL A 144 -5.72 4.39 14.77
CA VAL A 144 -4.41 3.95 14.28
C VAL A 144 -3.84 5.09 13.46
N GLU A 145 -2.74 5.65 13.93
CA GLU A 145 -2.06 6.75 13.27
C GLU A 145 -0.64 6.35 12.94
N ILE A 146 -0.25 6.56 11.68
CA ILE A 146 1.10 6.30 11.19
C ILE A 146 1.67 7.65 10.79
N THR A 147 2.81 8.02 11.36
CA THR A 147 3.53 9.24 11.03
C THR A 147 4.99 8.92 10.76
N MET A 148 5.69 9.87 10.14
CA MET A 148 7.12 9.79 9.88
C MET A 148 7.76 11.03 10.47
N ASP A 149 8.77 10.83 11.32
CA ASP A 149 9.52 11.89 11.98
C ASP A 149 11.01 11.59 11.84
N HIS A 150 11.75 12.46 11.13
CA HIS A 150 13.19 12.29 10.85
C HIS A 150 13.58 10.85 10.46
N ASP A 151 12.91 10.30 9.43
CA ASP A 151 13.09 8.93 8.91
C ASP A 151 12.67 7.78 9.84
N VAL A 152 12.12 8.09 11.02
CA VAL A 152 11.55 7.10 11.93
C VAL A 152 10.04 7.02 11.71
N VAL A 153 9.55 5.83 11.39
CA VAL A 153 8.11 5.55 11.34
C VAL A 153 7.59 5.41 12.77
N ASN A 154 6.60 6.22 13.13
CA ASN A 154 5.88 6.12 14.38
C ASN A 154 4.47 5.58 14.11
N VAL A 155 4.06 4.57 14.87
CA VAL A 155 2.72 4.01 14.85
C VAL A 155 2.10 4.17 16.22
N SER A 156 1.03 4.96 16.30
CA SER A 156 0.28 5.20 17.53
C SER A 156 -1.04 4.43 17.48
N LEU A 157 -1.23 3.54 18.46
CA LEU A 157 -2.44 2.74 18.64
C LEU A 157 -3.17 3.24 19.89
N THR A 158 -4.39 3.74 19.72
CA THR A 158 -5.20 4.25 20.84
C THR A 158 -6.38 3.31 21.09
N PHE A 159 -6.47 2.80 22.31
CA PHE A 159 -7.52 1.89 22.76
C PHE A 159 -8.42 2.57 23.80
N ASP A 160 -9.73 2.27 23.76
CA ASP A 160 -10.71 2.76 24.73
C ASP A 160 -10.67 1.99 26.07
N ARG A 161 -9.85 0.93 26.14
CA ARG A 161 -9.74 0.04 27.30
C ARG A 161 -8.29 -0.35 27.51
N ARG A 162 -7.98 -0.79 28.72
CA ARG A 162 -6.65 -1.33 29.04
C ARG A 162 -6.35 -2.55 28.18
N VAL A 163 -5.15 -2.57 27.59
CA VAL A 163 -4.68 -3.69 26.79
C VAL A 163 -3.74 -4.55 27.65
N PRO A 164 -3.97 -5.86 27.77
CA PRO A 164 -3.10 -6.73 28.55
C PRO A 164 -1.64 -6.59 28.10
N VAL A 165 -0.70 -6.63 29.05
CA VAL A 165 0.75 -6.49 28.77
C VAL A 165 1.20 -7.46 27.68
N ILE A 166 0.75 -8.72 27.76
CA ILE A 166 1.11 -9.75 26.78
C ILE A 166 0.64 -9.41 25.36
N VAL A 167 -0.53 -8.80 25.22
CA VAL A 167 -1.06 -8.36 23.92
C VAL A 167 -0.26 -7.15 23.41
N ARG A 168 0.12 -6.22 24.30
CA ARG A 168 0.98 -5.08 23.93
C ARG A 168 2.34 -5.55 23.40
N GLU A 169 2.95 -6.54 24.05
CA GLU A 169 4.21 -7.13 23.60
C GLU A 169 4.08 -7.89 22.27
N GLN A 170 2.90 -8.39 21.92
CA GLN A 170 2.62 -9.03 20.62
C GLN A 170 2.33 -8.01 19.51
N LEU A 171 1.65 -6.90 19.82
CA LEU A 171 1.28 -5.89 18.84
C LEU A 171 2.50 -5.21 18.22
N ARG A 172 3.52 -4.88 19.01
CA ARG A 172 4.72 -4.17 18.51
C ARG A 172 5.45 -4.95 17.40
N PRO A 173 5.86 -6.22 17.60
CA PRO A 173 6.51 -7.00 16.56
C PRO A 173 5.56 -7.26 15.38
N ALA A 174 4.27 -7.48 15.60
CA ALA A 174 3.32 -7.70 14.51
C ALA A 174 3.23 -6.48 13.56
N VAL A 175 3.09 -5.27 14.12
CA VAL A 175 3.08 -4.02 13.34
C VAL A 175 4.38 -3.80 12.59
N ARG A 176 5.53 -4.06 13.24
CA ARG A 176 6.85 -3.94 12.60
C ARG A 176 7.03 -4.93 11.46
N THR A 177 6.67 -6.19 11.66
CA THR A 177 6.72 -7.22 10.61
C THR A 177 5.82 -6.84 9.44
N ALA A 178 4.61 -6.34 9.70
CA ALA A 178 3.70 -5.88 8.66
C ALA A 178 4.32 -4.76 7.82
N LEU A 179 4.90 -3.74 8.46
CA LEU A 179 5.55 -2.63 7.75
C LEU A 179 6.85 -3.05 7.04
N ALA A 180 7.61 -3.98 7.60
CA ALA A 180 8.87 -4.48 7.02
C ALA A 180 8.67 -5.09 5.62
N THR A 181 7.48 -5.61 5.33
CA THR A 181 7.14 -6.15 4.00
C THR A 181 7.05 -5.09 2.91
N LEU A 182 6.81 -3.82 3.28
CA LEU A 182 6.74 -2.68 2.35
C LEU A 182 8.11 -1.99 2.21
N SER A 183 8.86 -1.92 3.31
CA SER A 183 10.23 -1.43 3.32
C SER A 183 11.00 -2.06 4.48
N PRO A 184 12.16 -2.70 4.24
CA PRO A 184 12.96 -3.30 5.32
C PRO A 184 13.33 -2.31 6.42
N TYR A 185 13.48 -1.02 6.08
CA TYR A 185 13.83 0.04 7.02
C TYR A 185 12.71 0.30 8.05
N TRP A 186 11.46 -0.03 7.74
CA TRP A 186 10.33 0.18 8.64
C TRP A 186 10.17 -0.92 9.69
N ALA A 187 11.00 -1.97 9.65
CA ALA A 187 11.09 -2.97 10.72
C ALA A 187 11.42 -2.33 12.09
N TYR A 188 12.02 -1.14 12.09
CA TYR A 188 12.40 -0.38 13.29
C TYR A 188 11.33 0.63 13.74
N ALA A 189 10.11 0.56 13.20
CA ALA A 189 9.04 1.47 13.58
C ALA A 189 8.83 1.52 15.11
N ARG A 190 8.62 2.73 15.63
CA ARG A 190 8.25 2.97 17.03
C ARG A 190 6.76 2.76 17.18
N VAL A 191 6.36 1.77 17.98
CA VAL A 191 4.95 1.44 18.21
C VAL A 191 4.56 1.89 19.61
N LEU A 192 3.75 2.94 19.68
CA LEU A 192 3.20 3.50 20.90
C LEU A 192 1.78 2.99 21.09
N ILE A 193 1.48 2.49 22.29
CA ILE A 193 0.15 1.99 22.65
C ILE A 193 -0.36 2.87 23.77
N THR A 194 -1.39 3.64 23.50
CA THR A 194 -2.05 4.53 24.45
C THR A 194 -3.43 3.99 24.83
N GLU A 195 -3.78 4.15 26.09
CA GLU A 195 -5.05 3.71 26.67
C GLU A 195 -5.75 4.96 27.18
N ASP A 196 -6.91 5.28 26.62
CA ASP A 196 -7.69 6.46 27.02
C ASP A 196 -8.60 6.05 28.20
N VAL A 197 -7.99 5.73 29.33
CA VAL A 197 -8.72 5.34 30.54
C VAL A 197 -9.06 6.61 31.31
N PRO A 198 -10.35 6.93 31.53
CA PRO A 198 -10.70 8.06 32.38
C PRO A 198 -10.08 7.87 33.76
N THR A 199 -9.30 8.84 34.21
CA THR A 199 -8.73 8.88 35.55
C THR A 199 -9.88 8.79 36.55
N PRO A 200 -9.88 7.85 37.52
CA PRO A 200 -10.94 7.80 38.51
C PRO A 200 -10.94 9.15 39.27
N ALA A 201 -12.09 9.84 39.24
CA ALA A 201 -12.32 10.98 40.09
C ALA A 201 -12.23 10.50 41.54
N GLY A 202 -11.21 10.98 42.26
CA GLY A 202 -11.04 10.75 43.69
C GLY A 202 -12.02 11.55 44.53
#